data_AF-A0A971CJL7-F1
#
_entry.id   AF-A0A971CJL7-F1
#
_cell.length_a   1.000
_cell.length_b   1.000
_cell.length_c   1.000
_cell.angle_alpha   90.00
_cell.angle_beta   90.00
_cell.angle_gamma   90.00
#
_symmetry.space_group_name_H-M   'P 1'
#
loop_
_entity.id
_entity.type
_entity.pdbx_description
1 polymer ?
#
loop_
_entity_poly.entity_id
_entity_poly.type
_entity_poly.pdbx_seq_one_letter_code
_entity_poly.pdbx_strand_id
1 'polypeptide(L)'
;MREDNVLIPTTLFGRTGRNLHPDSRQSYEQARDYVRRHWKYCEPAISGDSDNLLERARSHFLCISGMAFQDAWNIDLGRLHRCCIHVLVPDGNPTPFCSYYLTASDGRKLSQPVGSELF
;
A
#
# COMPACT_ATOMS: atom_id res chain seq x y z
N MET A 1 -3.23 17.85 1.15
CA MET A 1 -2.88 19.23 1.53
C MET A 1 -4.05 19.77 2.32
N ARG A 2 -3.83 20.31 3.53
CA ARG A 2 -4.83 21.16 4.20
C ARG A 2 -4.47 22.63 3.98
N GLU A 3 -5.39 23.51 4.35
CA GLU A 3 -5.38 24.97 4.14
C GLU A 3 -4.08 25.67 4.61
N ASP A 4 -3.32 25.07 5.52
CA ASP A 4 -2.07 25.64 6.07
C ASP A 4 -0.78 25.26 5.31
N ASN A 5 -0.87 24.67 4.11
CA ASN A 5 0.26 24.18 3.30
C ASN A 5 1.18 23.13 3.98
N VAL A 6 0.81 22.65 5.16
CA VAL A 6 1.55 21.56 5.84
C VAL A 6 1.17 20.22 5.22
N LEU A 7 2.18 19.46 4.79
CA LEU A 7 2.00 18.08 4.34
C LEU A 7 1.64 17.21 5.55
N ILE A 8 0.47 16.56 5.48
CA ILE A 8 0.07 15.58 6.48
C ILE A 8 0.71 14.24 6.11
N PRO A 9 1.41 13.57 7.05
CA PRO A 9 1.93 12.23 6.83
C PRO A 9 0.83 11.28 6.35
N THR A 10 1.10 10.53 5.29
CA THR A 10 0.14 9.57 4.72
C THR A 10 -0.24 8.48 5.74
N THR A 11 0.61 8.24 6.72
CA THR A 11 0.31 7.39 7.88
C THR A 11 -0.88 7.82 8.71
N LEU A 12 -1.29 9.08 8.62
CA LEU A 12 -2.43 9.65 9.34
C LEU A 12 -3.71 9.70 8.48
N PHE A 13 -3.64 9.32 7.20
CA PHE A 13 -4.84 9.30 6.36
C PHE A 13 -5.83 8.27 6.88
N GLY A 14 -7.10 8.67 7.04
CA GLY A 14 -8.17 7.80 7.54
C GLY A 14 -8.17 7.55 9.06
N ARG A 15 -7.24 8.15 9.83
CA ARG A 15 -7.24 8.06 11.30
C ARG A 15 -8.01 9.22 11.93
N THR A 16 -9.21 8.95 12.43
CA THR A 16 -9.92 9.82 13.39
C THR A 16 -9.65 9.33 14.82
N GLY A 17 -8.74 9.97 15.57
CA GLY A 17 -8.54 9.72 17.00
C GLY A 17 -7.08 9.64 17.50
N ARG A 18 -6.91 9.74 18.83
CA ARG A 18 -5.65 9.95 19.61
C ARG A 18 -4.64 8.78 19.68
N ASN A 19 -4.77 7.74 18.86
CA ASN A 19 -3.83 6.60 18.89
C ASN A 19 -2.83 6.70 17.73
N LEU A 20 -1.76 7.46 17.98
CA LEU A 20 -0.73 7.79 16.99
C LEU A 20 0.25 6.65 16.68
N HIS A 21 0.31 5.58 17.50
CA HIS A 21 1.26 4.48 17.32
C HIS A 21 0.57 3.18 16.85
N PRO A 22 0.66 2.81 15.56
CA PRO A 22 0.20 1.52 15.05
C PRO A 22 1.24 0.43 15.29
N ASP A 23 0.78 -0.73 15.76
CA ASP A 23 1.52 -1.99 15.68
C ASP A 23 1.71 -2.36 14.18
N SER A 24 2.92 -2.72 13.78
CA SER A 24 3.24 -3.14 12.41
C SER A 24 2.48 -4.40 12.01
N ARG A 25 2.13 -5.28 12.96
CA ARG A 25 1.30 -6.47 12.73
C ARG A 25 -0.07 -6.15 12.14
N GLN A 26 -0.63 -5.00 12.49
CA GLN A 26 -1.99 -4.62 12.09
C GLN A 26 -2.11 -4.27 10.59
N SER A 27 -1.01 -3.92 9.92
CA SER A 27 -1.06 -3.33 8.57
C SER A 27 -1.15 -4.35 7.44
N TYR A 28 -0.37 -5.45 7.51
CA TYR A 28 -0.48 -6.52 6.52
C TYR A 28 -1.80 -7.27 6.69
N GLU A 29 -2.32 -7.39 7.91
CA GLU A 29 -3.62 -8.01 8.17
C GLU A 29 -4.72 -7.23 7.50
N GLN A 30 -4.80 -5.91 7.69
CA GLN A 30 -5.78 -5.06 6.99
C GLN A 30 -5.69 -5.18 5.47
N ALA A 31 -4.48 -5.18 4.90
CA ALA A 31 -4.31 -5.33 3.45
C ALA A 31 -4.80 -6.71 2.96
N ARG A 32 -4.44 -7.79 3.66
CA ARG A 32 -4.90 -9.15 3.35
C ARG A 32 -6.41 -9.28 3.48
N ASP A 33 -6.98 -8.65 4.51
CA ASP A 33 -8.41 -8.63 4.78
C ASP A 33 -9.18 -7.89 3.69
N TYR A 34 -8.65 -6.76 3.21
CA TYR A 34 -9.22 -6.03 2.09
C TYR A 34 -9.20 -6.89 0.82
N VAL A 35 -8.04 -7.46 0.47
CA VAL A 35 -7.92 -8.35 -0.70
C VAL A 35 -8.87 -9.53 -0.58
N ARG A 36 -8.92 -10.22 0.57
CA ARG A 36 -9.81 -11.36 0.80
C ARG A 36 -11.29 -11.01 0.59
N ARG A 37 -11.72 -9.81 0.99
CA ARG A 37 -13.12 -9.38 0.86
C ARG A 37 -13.48 -8.94 -0.56
N HIS A 38 -12.57 -8.27 -1.26
CA HIS A 38 -12.87 -7.56 -2.50
C HIS A 38 -12.27 -8.22 -3.76
N TRP A 39 -11.16 -8.96 -3.65
CA TRP A 39 -10.52 -9.68 -4.76
C TRP A 39 -11.05 -11.11 -4.85
N LYS A 40 -12.36 -11.23 -5.03
CA LYS A 40 -13.03 -12.52 -5.24
C LYS A 40 -13.81 -12.49 -6.53
N TYR A 41 -13.78 -13.60 -7.25
CA TYR A 41 -14.76 -13.88 -8.28
C TYR A 41 -16.03 -14.44 -7.61
N CYS A 42 -17.19 -13.93 -7.99
CA CYS A 42 -18.48 -14.45 -7.56
C CYS A 42 -19.23 -14.96 -8.78
N GLU A 43 -19.53 -16.24 -8.81
CA GLU A 43 -20.34 -16.80 -9.91
C GLU A 43 -21.72 -16.15 -9.95
N PRO A 44 -22.17 -15.67 -11.12
CA PRO A 44 -23.52 -15.14 -11.25
C PRO A 44 -24.54 -16.27 -11.11
N ALA A 45 -25.60 -16.06 -10.33
CA ALA A 45 -26.68 -17.02 -10.20
C ALA A 45 -27.39 -17.21 -11.55
N ILE A 46 -27.57 -18.47 -11.97
CA ILE A 46 -28.34 -18.84 -13.16
C ILE A 46 -29.83 -18.82 -12.77
N SER A 47 -30.40 -17.64 -12.57
CA SER A 47 -31.84 -17.47 -12.39
C SER A 47 -32.34 -16.44 -13.39
N GLY A 48 -33.16 -16.90 -14.33
CA GLY A 48 -33.80 -16.06 -15.34
C GLY A 48 -34.78 -15.08 -14.69
N ASP A 49 -34.28 -13.91 -14.37
CA ASP A 49 -34.86 -12.58 -14.63
C ASP A 49 -33.88 -11.56 -14.01
N SER A 50 -33.07 -10.91 -14.84
CA SER A 50 -31.80 -10.27 -14.44
C SER A 50 -31.89 -8.78 -14.10
N ASP A 51 -33.07 -8.28 -13.75
CA ASP A 51 -33.26 -6.86 -13.39
C ASP A 51 -33.12 -6.56 -11.89
N ASN A 52 -32.78 -7.57 -11.07
CA ASN A 52 -32.44 -7.31 -9.68
C ASN A 52 -31.04 -6.66 -9.57
N LEU A 53 -31.02 -5.33 -9.50
CA LEU A 53 -29.82 -4.51 -9.35
C LEU A 53 -28.93 -4.94 -8.16
N LEU A 54 -29.51 -5.38 -7.04
CA LEU A 54 -28.74 -5.82 -5.87
C LEU A 54 -27.97 -7.12 -6.17
N GLU A 55 -28.60 -8.08 -6.84
CA GLU A 55 -27.94 -9.35 -7.20
C GLU A 55 -26.85 -9.13 -8.24
N ARG A 56 -27.07 -8.24 -9.21
CA ARG A 56 -26.02 -7.84 -10.16
C ARG A 56 -24.86 -7.13 -9.46
N ALA A 57 -25.12 -6.21 -8.53
CA ALA A 57 -24.06 -5.51 -7.78
C ALA A 57 -23.18 -6.46 -6.95
N ARG A 58 -23.72 -7.62 -6.54
CA ARG A 58 -23.00 -8.65 -5.77
C ARG A 58 -22.13 -9.58 -6.61
N SER A 59 -22.44 -9.75 -7.90
CA SER A 59 -21.81 -10.75 -8.78
C SER A 59 -21.05 -10.15 -9.97
N HIS A 60 -21.39 -8.93 -10.38
CA HIS A 60 -20.85 -8.26 -11.57
C HIS A 60 -20.06 -7.01 -11.18
N PHE A 61 -19.03 -7.19 -10.35
CA PHE A 61 -18.15 -6.11 -9.94
C PHE A 61 -16.70 -6.40 -10.32
N LEU A 62 -15.96 -5.34 -10.66
CA LEU A 62 -14.52 -5.37 -10.87
C LEU A 62 -13.86 -4.58 -9.74
N CYS A 63 -13.09 -5.26 -8.90
CA CYS A 63 -12.31 -4.58 -7.87
C CYS A 63 -11.03 -4.00 -8.48
N ILE A 64 -10.92 -2.67 -8.49
CA ILE A 64 -9.69 -1.95 -8.82
C ILE A 64 -9.13 -1.35 -7.52
N SER A 65 -7.89 -1.68 -7.19
CA SER A 65 -7.18 -1.09 -6.05
C SER A 65 -5.77 -0.67 -6.44
N GLY A 66 -5.26 0.37 -5.81
CA GLY A 66 -3.91 0.87 -6.04
C GLY A 66 -3.29 1.41 -4.76
N MET A 67 -1.96 1.47 -4.74
CA MET A 67 -1.19 2.05 -3.65
C MET A 67 -0.21 3.07 -4.22
N ALA A 68 -0.24 4.31 -3.71
CA ALA A 68 0.72 5.33 -4.14
C ALA A 68 2.13 5.00 -3.63
N PHE A 69 3.10 4.91 -4.54
CA PHE A 69 4.52 4.83 -4.17
C PHE A 69 5.01 6.19 -3.66
N GLN A 70 6.08 6.17 -2.84
CA GLN A 70 6.63 7.37 -2.21
C GLN A 70 7.92 7.81 -2.90
N ASP A 71 8.14 9.11 -2.90
CA ASP A 71 9.30 9.79 -3.49
C ASP A 71 9.97 10.73 -2.46
N ALA A 72 10.99 11.47 -2.91
CA ALA A 72 11.79 12.38 -2.08
C ALA A 72 10.96 13.44 -1.34
N TRP A 73 9.77 13.81 -1.85
CA TRP A 73 8.95 14.90 -1.34
C TRP A 73 7.84 14.44 -0.40
N ASN A 74 7.48 13.16 -0.42
CA ASN A 74 6.35 12.62 0.35
C ASN A 74 6.69 11.34 1.14
N ILE A 75 7.98 11.07 1.34
CA ILE A 75 8.43 9.94 2.14
C ILE A 75 7.91 10.03 3.58
N ASP A 76 7.40 8.92 4.09
CA ASP A 76 6.78 8.80 5.42
C ASP A 76 7.31 7.52 6.06
N LEU A 77 8.20 7.68 7.04
CA LEU A 77 8.87 6.56 7.70
C LEU A 77 7.90 5.62 8.42
N GLY A 78 6.80 6.15 8.95
CA GLY A 78 5.80 5.30 9.59
C GLY A 78 5.05 4.44 8.56
N ARG A 79 4.95 4.89 7.31
CA ARG A 79 4.35 4.12 6.21
C ARG A 79 5.32 3.07 5.71
N LEU A 80 6.62 3.40 5.62
CA LEU A 80 7.69 2.43 5.34
C LEU A 80 7.75 1.31 6.38
N HIS A 81 7.65 1.63 7.67
CA HIS A 81 7.65 0.63 8.75
C HIS A 81 6.45 -0.33 8.70
N ARG A 82 5.40 0.03 7.96
CA ARG A 82 4.18 -0.78 7.77
C ARG A 82 4.03 -1.31 6.36
N CYS A 83 5.04 -1.12 5.52
CA CYS A 83 5.04 -1.57 4.15
C CYS A 83 4.88 -3.09 4.13
N CYS A 84 4.00 -3.61 3.28
CA CYS A 84 3.83 -5.06 3.09
C CYS A 84 4.60 -5.59 1.86
N ILE A 85 5.23 -4.70 1.09
CA ILE A 85 6.01 -5.04 -0.10
C ILE A 85 7.49 -4.71 0.13
N HIS A 86 8.35 -5.71 -0.02
CA HIS A 86 9.78 -5.61 0.24
C HIS A 86 10.57 -6.21 -0.91
N VAL A 87 11.76 -5.65 -1.12
CA VAL A 87 12.81 -6.22 -1.97
C VAL A 87 13.79 -6.93 -1.06
N LEU A 88 14.10 -8.19 -1.37
CA LEU A 88 15.20 -8.91 -0.72
C LEU A 88 16.50 -8.45 -1.36
N VAL A 89 17.39 -7.85 -0.56
CA VAL A 89 18.74 -7.47 -1.01
C VAL A 89 19.73 -8.62 -0.80
N PRO A 90 20.91 -8.60 -1.45
CA PRO A 90 21.86 -9.73 -1.43
C PRO A 90 22.34 -10.18 -0.05
N ASP A 91 22.35 -9.29 0.95
CA ASP A 91 22.68 -9.58 2.35
C ASP A 91 21.55 -10.33 3.11
N GLY A 92 20.41 -10.56 2.45
CA GLY A 92 19.23 -11.23 2.99
C GLY A 92 18.28 -10.30 3.74
N ASN A 93 18.58 -9.00 3.86
CA ASN A 93 17.72 -8.07 4.59
C ASN A 93 16.53 -7.61 3.73
N PRO A 94 15.30 -7.62 4.26
CA PRO A 94 14.15 -7.07 3.54
C PRO A 94 14.17 -5.54 3.58
N THR A 95 14.20 -4.90 2.41
CA THR A 95 14.11 -3.44 2.28
C THR A 95 12.72 -3.05 1.74
N PRO A 96 11.99 -2.09 2.35
CA PRO A 96 10.71 -1.63 1.81
C PRO A 96 10.83 -1.14 0.37
N PHE A 97 9.85 -1.46 -0.47
CA PHE A 97 9.92 -1.19 -1.92
C PHE A 97 10.20 0.28 -2.25
N CYS A 98 9.47 1.21 -1.61
CA CYS A 98 9.65 2.65 -1.88
C CYS A 98 11.06 3.13 -1.50
N SER A 99 11.62 2.69 -0.36
CA SER A 99 12.97 3.09 0.03
C SER A 99 14.05 2.45 -0.85
N TYR A 100 13.82 1.24 -1.38
CA TYR A 100 14.77 0.60 -2.30
C TYR A 100 14.89 1.34 -3.64
N TYR A 101 13.83 1.96 -4.14
CA TYR A 101 13.87 2.73 -5.39
C TYR A 101 13.95 4.25 -5.20
N LEU A 102 14.12 4.72 -3.96
CA LEU A 102 14.13 6.14 -3.65
C LEU A 102 15.35 6.85 -4.25
N THR A 103 15.09 7.98 -4.91
CA THR A 103 16.09 8.97 -5.30
C THR A 103 15.98 10.19 -4.40
N ALA A 104 17.08 10.92 -4.24
CA ALA A 104 17.06 12.26 -3.70
C ALA A 104 16.40 13.22 -4.69
N SER A 105 16.08 14.43 -4.24
CA SER A 105 15.48 15.47 -5.07
C SER A 105 16.35 15.88 -6.27
N ASP A 106 17.65 15.59 -6.23
CA ASP A 106 18.63 15.77 -7.31
C ASP A 106 18.70 14.59 -8.29
N GLY A 107 17.86 13.55 -8.11
CA GLY A 107 17.81 12.35 -8.94
C GLY A 107 18.81 11.26 -8.54
N ARG A 108 19.66 11.48 -7.54
CA ARG A 108 20.68 10.52 -7.12
C ARG A 108 20.06 9.40 -6.28
N LYS A 109 20.33 8.13 -6.61
CA LYS A 109 19.80 6.97 -5.86
C LYS A 109 20.27 6.98 -4.40
N LEU A 110 19.35 6.79 -3.46
CA LEU A 110 19.64 6.83 -2.01
C LEU A 110 19.89 5.46 -1.39
N SER A 111 19.26 4.41 -1.92
CA SER A 111 19.54 3.03 -1.52
C SER A 111 20.87 2.59 -2.16
N GLN A 112 21.85 2.27 -1.33
CA GLN A 112 23.03 1.57 -1.82
C GLN A 112 22.75 0.06 -1.85
N PRO A 113 23.15 -0.66 -2.91
CA PRO A 113 23.23 -2.10 -2.82
C PRO A 113 24.27 -2.43 -1.76
N VAL A 114 23.85 -3.06 -0.66
CA VAL A 114 24.78 -3.66 0.30
C VAL A 114 25.52 -4.76 -0.45
N GLY A 115 26.81 -4.55 -0.73
CA GLY A 115 27.66 -5.50 -1.45
C GLY A 115 28.42 -4.98 -2.68
N SER A 116 28.62 -3.67 -2.88
CA SER A 116 29.42 -3.14 -3.99
C SER A 116 30.94 -3.41 -3.91
N GLU A 117 31.37 -4.42 -3.15
CA GLU A 117 32.76 -4.94 -3.16
C GLU A 117 32.90 -6.34 -3.80
N LEU A 118 31.87 -6.84 -4.47
CA LEU A 118 31.98 -8.08 -5.26
C LEU A 118 31.34 -7.85 -6.63
N PHE A 119 32.09 -7.22 -7.52
CA PHE A 119 32.35 -7.52 -8.94
C PHE A 119 33.13 -6.36 -9.56
#